data_AF-S7V9T1-F1
#
_entry.id   AF-S7V9T1-F1
#
_cell.length_a   1.000
_cell.length_b   1.000
_cell.length_c   1.000
_cell.angle_alpha   90.00
_cell.angle_beta   90.00
_cell.angle_gamma   90.00
#
_symmetry.space_group_name_H-M   'P 1'
#
loop_
_entity.id
_entity.type
_entity.pdbx_description
1 polymer ?
#
loop_
_entity_poly.entity_id
_entity_poly.type
_entity_poly.pdbx_seq_one_letter_code
_entity_poly.pdbx_strand_id
1 'polypeptide(L)'
;MRFRENDTVRLTDAITARPSFGELDEVHLRRGQLGAVIDTLGDCGAYEVEFILQKPVFGTDGSLIDVGKFCVVTLKEHQIEPDYGSALGDESD
;
A
#
# COMPACT_ATOMS: atom_id res chain seq x y z
N MET A 1 16.63 -5.65 0.96
CA MET A 1 16.82 -4.21 1.21
C MET A 1 15.77 -3.85 2.25
N ARG A 2 16.15 -3.41 3.47
CA ARG A 2 15.14 -3.18 4.52
C ARG A 2 14.51 -1.79 4.40
N PHE A 3 13.21 -1.73 4.17
CA PHE A 3 12.41 -0.51 4.24
C PHE A 3 12.29 0.01 5.68
N ARG A 4 12.05 1.31 5.83
CA ARG A 4 11.85 2.03 7.09
C ARG A 4 10.46 2.66 7.11
N GLU A 5 10.00 3.01 8.32
CA GLU A 5 8.81 3.83 8.48
C GLU A 5 8.93 5.14 7.68
N ASN A 6 7.85 5.54 7.02
CA ASN A 6 7.72 6.65 6.08
C ASN A 6 8.40 6.45 4.72
N ASP A 7 9.00 5.28 4.43
CA ASP A 7 9.43 4.97 3.06
C ASP A 7 8.20 4.82 2.15
N THR A 8 8.21 5.52 1.01
CA THR A 8 7.25 5.30 -0.06
C THR A 8 7.65 4.04 -0.83
N VAL A 9 6.72 3.10 -0.93
CA VAL A 9 6.90 1.84 -1.64
C VAL A 9 5.82 1.65 -2.69
N ARG A 10 6.12 0.78 -3.65
CA ARG A 10 5.27 0.43 -4.76
C ARG A 10 5.00 -1.07 -4.73
N LEU A 11 3.76 -1.46 -5.01
CA LEU A 11 3.41 -2.88 -5.17
C LEU A 11 4.04 -3.47 -6.43
N THR A 12 4.75 -4.59 -6.27
CA THR A 12 5.38 -5.30 -7.39
C THR A 12 4.36 -6.06 -8.25
N ASP A 13 3.27 -6.52 -7.64
CA ASP A 13 2.15 -7.24 -8.25
C ASP A 13 0.79 -6.77 -7.71
N ALA A 14 -0.29 -7.08 -8.42
CA ALA A 14 -1.64 -6.84 -7.92
C ALA A 14 -1.95 -7.85 -6.80
N ILE A 15 -2.56 -7.38 -5.73
CA ILE A 15 -2.88 -8.21 -4.58
C ILE A 15 -4.32 -7.97 -4.12
N THR A 16 -4.88 -9.04 -3.58
CA THR A 16 -6.12 -9.00 -2.85
C THR A 16 -5.77 -9.28 -1.39
N ALA A 17 -6.06 -8.34 -0.51
CA ALA A 17 -5.63 -8.42 0.89
C ALA A 17 -6.76 -8.05 1.83
N ARG A 18 -6.74 -8.63 3.03
CA ARG A 18 -7.60 -8.19 4.12
C ARG A 18 -6.86 -7.08 4.89
N PRO A 19 -7.41 -5.86 4.97
CA PRO A 19 -6.76 -4.82 5.73
C PRO A 19 -6.72 -5.14 7.23
N SER A 20 -5.64 -4.75 7.89
CA SER A 20 -5.42 -5.00 9.32
C SER A 20 -6.41 -4.25 10.20
N PHE A 21 -6.97 -3.14 9.69
CA PHE A 21 -7.93 -2.29 10.38
C PHE A 21 -9.05 -1.83 9.45
N GLY A 22 -10.26 -1.66 10.01
CA GLY A 22 -11.43 -1.11 9.33
C GLY A 22 -12.56 -2.11 9.08
N GLU A 23 -13.60 -1.65 8.39
CA GLU A 23 -14.84 -2.39 8.05
C GLU A 23 -14.73 -3.14 6.69
N LEU A 24 -13.53 -3.18 6.11
CA LEU A 24 -13.26 -3.83 4.84
C LEU A 24 -12.88 -5.28 5.08
N ASP A 25 -13.63 -6.23 4.51
CA ASP A 25 -13.17 -7.62 4.49
C ASP A 25 -12.06 -7.86 3.48
N GLU A 26 -12.07 -7.11 2.37
CA GLU A 26 -11.09 -7.29 1.29
C GLU A 26 -10.84 -5.99 0.52
N VAL A 27 -9.57 -5.75 0.17
CA VAL A 27 -9.14 -4.68 -0.73
C VAL A 27 -8.37 -5.26 -1.91
N HIS A 28 -8.69 -4.76 -3.09
CA HIS A 28 -7.95 -5.05 -4.32
C HIS A 28 -6.97 -3.92 -4.61
N LEU A 29 -5.68 -4.18 -4.39
CA LEU A 29 -4.60 -3.24 -4.66
C LEU A 29 -3.93 -3.58 -5.99
N ARG A 30 -3.63 -2.55 -6.78
CA ARG A 30 -3.11 -2.73 -8.14
C ARG A 30 -1.59 -2.80 -8.12
N ARG A 31 -1.03 -3.55 -9.08
CA ARG A 31 0.39 -3.47 -9.39
C ARG A 31 0.77 -2.01 -9.65
N GLY A 32 1.89 -1.58 -9.08
CA GLY A 32 2.38 -0.21 -9.22
C GLY A 32 1.71 0.80 -8.30
N GLN A 33 0.72 0.41 -7.49
CA GLN A 33 0.08 1.31 -6.53
C GLN A 33 1.07 1.67 -5.42
N LEU A 34 1.12 2.95 -5.10
CA LEU A 34 1.98 3.50 -4.06
C LEU A 34 1.34 3.36 -2.68
N GLY A 35 2.15 3.05 -1.69
CA GLY A 35 1.81 3.04 -0.27
C GLY A 35 2.97 3.58 0.56
N ALA A 36 2.68 3.92 1.81
CA ALA A 36 3.67 4.37 2.79
C ALA A 36 3.88 3.29 3.85
N VAL A 37 5.13 2.93 4.14
CA VAL A 37 5.43 2.02 5.24
C VAL A 37 5.14 2.74 6.56
N ILE A 38 4.27 2.16 7.39
CA ILE A 38 3.93 2.72 8.70
C ILE A 38 4.49 1.90 9.86
N ASP A 39 4.85 0.64 9.62
CA ASP A 39 5.56 -0.18 10.60
C ASP A 39 6.39 -1.28 9.92
N THR A 40 7.46 -1.71 10.58
CA THR A 40 8.29 -2.85 10.19
C THR A 40 8.07 -3.98 11.19
N LEU A 41 7.43 -5.06 10.77
CA LEU A 41 7.14 -6.22 11.61
C LEU A 41 8.38 -7.13 11.73
N GLY A 42 9.46 -6.59 12.30
CA GLY A 42 10.64 -7.30 12.79
C GLY A 42 11.27 -8.34 11.85
N ASP A 43 11.79 -9.42 12.43
CA ASP A 43 12.58 -10.49 11.79
C ASP A 43 11.83 -11.30 10.71
N CYS A 44 10.53 -11.04 10.53
CA CYS A 44 9.70 -11.76 9.57
C CYS A 44 9.78 -11.19 8.14
N GLY A 45 10.47 -10.05 7.94
CA GLY A 45 10.54 -9.39 6.62
C GLY A 45 9.18 -8.92 6.12
N ALA A 46 8.31 -8.53 7.05
CA ALA A 46 6.97 -8.04 6.79
C ALA A 46 6.83 -6.56 7.19
N TYR A 47 5.96 -5.85 6.50
CA TYR A 47 5.79 -4.40 6.58
C TYR A 47 4.31 -4.08 6.65
N GLU A 48 3.91 -3.21 7.56
CA GLU A 48 2.58 -2.59 7.49
C GLU A 48 2.67 -1.40 6.55
N VAL A 49 1.88 -1.46 5.48
CA VAL A 49 1.88 -0.45 4.43
C VAL A 49 0.48 0.14 4.31
N GLU A 50 0.42 1.46 4.43
CA GLU A 50 -0.79 2.25 4.28
C GLU A 50 -0.99 2.64 2.81
N PHE A 51 -2.17 2.34 2.26
CA PHE A 51 -2.56 2.70 0.90
C PHE A 51 -3.75 3.64 0.90
N ILE A 52 -3.72 4.65 0.04
CA ILE A 52 -4.86 5.52 -0.24
C ILE A 52 -5.80 4.81 -1.23
N LEU A 53 -7.07 4.66 -0.83
CA LEU A 53 -8.10 4.11 -1.69
C LEU A 53 -8.59 5.21 -2.66
N GLN A 54 -8.20 5.10 -3.93
CA GLN A 54 -8.57 6.06 -4.98
C GLN A 54 -9.97 5.82 -5.58
N LYS A 55 -10.64 4.74 -5.20
CA LYS A 55 -12.01 4.44 -5.62
C LYS A 55 -12.84 4.07 -4.39
N PRO A 56 -14.14 4.41 -4.37
CA PRO A 56 -15.03 3.97 -3.31
C PRO A 56 -15.02 2.44 -3.30
N VAL A 57 -14.86 1.88 -2.12
CA VAL A 57 -14.85 0.43 -1.90
C VAL A 57 -16.17 0.07 -1.22
N PHE A 58 -16.72 -1.11 -1.51
CA PHE A 58 -17.92 -1.57 -0.84
C PHE A 58 -17.52 -2.38 0.39
N GLY A 59 -18.02 -1.99 1.56
CA GLY A 59 -18.03 -2.82 2.76
C GLY A 59 -18.89 -4.06 2.53
N THR A 60 -18.71 -5.09 3.35
CA THR A 60 -19.43 -6.36 3.17
C THR A 60 -20.88 -6.33 3.62
N ASP A 61 -21.27 -5.29 4.33
CA ASP A 61 -22.65 -4.90 4.58
C ASP A 61 -23.28 -4.12 3.40
N GLY A 62 -22.53 -3.93 2.30
CA GLY A 62 -22.94 -3.13 1.15
C GLY A 62 -22.80 -1.62 1.35
N SER A 63 -22.21 -1.18 2.48
CA SER A 63 -21.93 0.23 2.72
C SER A 63 -20.88 0.76 1.74
N LEU A 64 -21.04 2.00 1.30
CA LEU A 64 -20.05 2.67 0.47
C LEU A 64 -18.99 3.30 1.38
N ILE A 65 -17.76 2.80 1.27
CA ILE A 65 -16.62 3.30 2.01
C ILE A 65 -16.01 4.42 1.18
N ASP A 66 -16.09 5.62 1.74
CA ASP A 66 -15.73 6.87 1.08
C ASP A 66 -14.26 6.91 0.61
N VAL A 67 -14.03 7.69 -0.45
CA VAL A 67 -12.71 7.89 -1.06
C VAL A 67 -11.83 8.71 -0.11
N GLY A 68 -10.55 8.37 -0.01
CA GLY A 68 -9.63 9.04 0.92
C GLY A 68 -9.53 8.40 2.29
N LYS A 69 -10.18 7.24 2.51
CA LYS A 69 -9.81 6.35 3.60
C LYS A 69 -8.54 5.59 3.25
N PHE A 70 -7.72 5.39 4.28
CA PHE A 70 -6.51 4.59 4.20
C PHE A 70 -6.83 3.13 4.54
N CYS A 71 -6.17 2.19 3.89
CA CYS A 71 -6.15 0.80 4.34
C CYS A 71 -4.72 0.39 4.66
N VAL A 72 -4.53 -0.21 5.83
CA VAL A 72 -3.25 -0.80 6.24
C VAL A 72 -3.25 -2.26 5.88
N VAL A 73 -2.21 -2.71 5.18
CA VAL A 73 -2.03 -4.10 4.78
C VAL A 73 -0.64 -4.59 5.18
N THR A 74 -0.55 -5.79 5.74
CA THR A 74 0.72 -6.45 5.99
C THR A 74 1.26 -7.09 4.71
N LEU A 75 2.44 -6.67 4.25
CA LEU A 75 3.10 -7.13 3.04
C LEU A 75 4.48 -7.71 3.33
N LYS A 76 4.89 -8.71 2.54
CA LYS A 76 6.26 -9.26 2.59
C LYS A 76 7.21 -8.43 1.74
N GLU A 77 8.51 -8.47 2.06
CA GLU A 77 9.57 -7.73 1.35
C GLU A 77 9.52 -7.88 -0.18
N HIS A 78 9.18 -9.06 -0.71
CA HIS A 78 9.12 -9.30 -2.17
C HIS A 78 7.86 -8.74 -2.86
N GLN A 79 6.86 -8.30 -2.11
CA GLN A 79 5.61 -7.76 -2.63
C GLN A 79 5.69 -6.23 -2.85
N ILE A 80 6.77 -5.61 -2.37
CA ILE A 80 6.99 -4.17 -2.43
C ILE A 80 8.39 -3.86 -2.93
N GLU A 81 8.51 -2.75 -3.66
CA GLU A 81 9.77 -2.19 -4.08
C GLU A 81 9.82 -0.70 -3.69
N PRO A 82 10.99 -0.12 -3.46
CA PRO A 82 11.08 1.31 -3.16
C PRO A 82 10.55 2.12 -4.35
N ASP A 83 9.76 3.15 -4.07
CA ASP A 83 9.46 4.13 -5.10
C ASP A 83 10.71 5.00 -5.28
N TYR A 84 11.46 4.77 -6.35
CA TYR A 84 12.66 5.55 -6.64
C TYR A 84 12.36 7.00 -7.07
N GLY A 85 11.08 7.41 -7.04
CA GLY A 85 10.57 8.49 -7.87
C GLY A 85 10.87 8.21 -9.34
N SER A 86 10.30 8.99 -10.24
CA SER A 86 10.96 9.18 -11.53
C SER A 86 12.26 9.94 -11.26
N ALA A 87 13.33 9.25 -10.86
CA ALA A 87 14.68 9.77 -10.97
C ALA A 87 15.02 9.84 -12.46
N LEU A 88 14.41 10.80 -13.17
CA LEU A 88 14.72 11.33 -14.50
C LEU A 88 13.60 12.31 -14.88
N GLY A 89 13.89 13.58 -14.70
CA GLY A 89 13.04 14.70 -15.08
C GLY A 89 13.65 16.06 -14.73
N ASP A 90 14.98 16.12 -14.61
CA ASP A 90 15.70 17.35 -14.93
C ASP A 90 15.91 17.28 -16.46
N GLU A 91 14.89 17.62 -17.22
CA GLU A 91 15.13 18.19 -18.56
C GLU A 91 15.11 19.69 -18.36
N SER A 92 16.33 20.24 -18.30
CA SER A 92 16.59 21.65 -18.54
C SER A 92 15.99 22.05 -19.89
N ASP A 93 15.07 23.01 -19.89
CA ASP A 93 15.09 24.20 -20.77
C ASP A 93 14.13 25.28 -20.23
#